data_AF-G1VIH7-F1
#
_entry.id   AF-G1VIH7-F1
#
_cell.length_a   1.000
_cell.length_b   1.000
_cell.length_c   1.000
_cell.angle_alpha   90.00
_cell.angle_beta   90.00
_cell.angle_gamma   90.00
#
_symmetry.space_group_name_H-M   'P 1'
#
loop_
_entity.id
_entity.type
_entity.pdbx_description
1 polymer ?
#
loop_
_entity_poly.entity_id
_entity_poly.type
_entity_poly.pdbx_seq_one_letter_code
_entity_poly.pdbx_strand_id
1 'polypeptide(L)'
;MKKEIIQELYNGFEAVAVEVEGIECWSARELQLLLGYSKWENFPKVIDKAKIACENAGSLVSDHFPDVRKMVNLGSGSEREIDDILLTRYGCYLIAQNGDPRKEQTSAYRGTKAFGSKCQFGSSKEP
;
A
#
# COMPACT_ATOMS: atom_id res chain seq x y z
N MET A 1 5.16 -12.26 -18.27
CA MET A 1 5.83 -11.34 -17.33
C MET A 1 7.01 -12.11 -16.72
N LYS A 2 8.22 -11.56 -16.78
CA LYS A 2 9.44 -12.24 -16.34
C LYS A 2 9.39 -12.44 -14.82
N LYS A 3 9.64 -13.65 -14.32
CA LYS A 3 9.52 -13.99 -12.88
C LYS A 3 10.46 -13.14 -12.02
N GLU A 4 11.57 -12.71 -12.60
CA GLU A 4 12.61 -11.90 -11.99
C GLU A 4 12.08 -10.51 -11.59
N ILE A 5 11.32 -9.86 -12.48
CA ILE A 5 10.71 -8.54 -12.22
C ILE A 5 9.71 -8.63 -11.06
N ILE A 6 8.92 -9.70 -11.01
CA ILE A 6 7.95 -9.93 -9.93
C ILE A 6 8.67 -10.06 -8.59
N GLN A 7 9.80 -10.78 -8.57
CA GLN A 7 10.59 -10.95 -7.35
C GLN A 7 11.25 -9.64 -6.90
N GLU A 8 11.76 -8.84 -7.82
CA GLU A 8 12.34 -7.52 -7.51
C GLU A 8 11.28 -6.57 -6.92
N LEU A 9 10.09 -6.51 -7.54
CA LEU A 9 8.97 -5.71 -7.05
C LEU A 9 8.49 -6.17 -5.67
N TYR A 10 8.46 -7.48 -5.43
CA TYR A 10 8.14 -8.04 -4.13
C TYR A 10 9.18 -7.66 -3.08
N ASN A 11 10.47 -7.86 -3.37
CA ASN A 11 11.55 -7.51 -2.45
C ASN A 11 11.56 -6.01 -2.14
N GLY A 12 11.32 -5.15 -3.14
CA GLY A 12 11.19 -3.71 -2.95
C GLY A 12 10.01 -3.33 -2.07
N PHE A 13 8.88 -4.04 -2.20
CA PHE A 13 7.72 -3.86 -1.34
C PHE A 13 8.00 -4.27 0.11
N GLU A 14 8.60 -5.44 0.34
CA GLU A 14 8.95 -5.90 1.70
C GLU A 14 10.02 -5.01 2.34
N ALA A 15 10.97 -4.48 1.57
CA ALA A 15 12.08 -3.66 2.08
C ALA A 15 11.64 -2.29 2.64
N VAL A 16 10.47 -1.79 2.25
CA VAL A 16 9.90 -0.54 2.76
C VAL A 16 8.85 -0.75 3.86
N ALA A 17 8.66 -2.00 4.30
CA ALA A 17 7.80 -2.29 5.44
C ALA A 17 8.44 -1.75 6.73
N VAL A 18 7.61 -1.17 7.59
CA VAL A 18 7.98 -0.78 8.95
C VAL A 18 7.09 -1.52 9.94
N GLU A 19 7.64 -1.90 11.09
CA GLU A 19 6.86 -2.50 12.16
C GLU A 19 6.36 -1.40 13.10
N VAL A 20 5.05 -1.35 13.31
CA VAL A 20 4.40 -0.45 14.27
C VAL A 20 3.54 -1.31 15.19
N GLU A 21 3.87 -1.32 16.49
CA GLU A 21 3.16 -2.11 17.50
C GLU A 21 3.02 -3.61 17.14
N GLY A 22 4.04 -4.19 16.50
CA GLY A 22 4.04 -5.59 16.06
C GLY A 22 3.24 -5.85 14.77
N ILE A 23 2.79 -4.80 14.08
CA ILE A 23 2.07 -4.87 12.82
C ILE A 23 2.95 -4.34 11.69
N GLU A 24 3.05 -5.11 10.60
CA GLU A 24 3.72 -4.64 9.38
C GLU A 24 2.89 -3.57 8.68
N CYS A 25 3.54 -2.45 8.39
CA CYS A 25 2.93 -1.24 7.87
C CYS A 25 3.76 -0.62 6.74
N TRP A 26 3.10 0.12 5.85
CA TRP A 26 3.72 0.78 4.70
C TRP A 26 3.27 2.23 4.59
N SER A 27 4.20 3.12 4.27
CA SER A 27 3.86 4.51 3.94
C SER A 27 3.14 4.58 2.59
N ALA A 28 1.99 5.25 2.52
CA ALA A 28 1.32 5.52 1.25
C ALA A 28 2.19 6.36 0.30
N ARG A 29 3.07 7.23 0.85
CA ARG A 29 4.07 7.97 0.05
C ARG A 29 5.12 7.08 -0.59
N GLU A 30 5.48 5.95 0.01
CA GLU A 30 6.42 4.99 -0.58
C GLU A 30 5.69 4.07 -1.58
N LEU A 31 4.48 3.62 -1.22
CA LEU A 31 3.68 2.76 -2.08
C LEU A 31 3.34 3.41 -3.42
N GLN A 32 3.08 4.73 -3.47
CA GLN A 32 2.84 5.41 -4.74
C GLN A 32 4.01 5.27 -5.72
N LEU A 33 5.26 5.32 -5.23
CA LEU A 33 6.45 5.25 -6.05
C LEU A 33 6.64 3.83 -6.58
N LEU A 34 6.42 2.83 -5.72
CA LEU A 34 6.40 1.42 -6.13
C LEU A 34 5.36 1.16 -7.23
N LEU A 35 4.17 1.75 -7.12
CA LEU A 35 3.10 1.62 -8.12
C LEU A 35 3.28 2.52 -9.36
N GLY A 36 4.40 3.24 -9.49
CA GLY A 36 4.68 4.07 -10.67
C GLY A 36 3.87 5.38 -10.75
N TYR A 37 3.41 5.88 -9.60
CA TYR A 37 2.82 7.21 -9.46
C TYR A 37 3.91 8.20 -9.05
N SER A 38 4.35 9.03 -9.99
CA SER A 38 5.40 10.02 -9.76
C SER A 38 4.93 11.30 -9.04
N LYS A 39 3.62 11.58 -9.06
CA LYS A 39 3.03 12.76 -8.43
C LYS A 39 1.95 12.36 -7.43
N TRP A 40 2.12 12.83 -6.19
CA TRP A 40 1.19 12.58 -5.09
C TRP A 40 -0.25 12.97 -5.43
N GLU A 41 -0.48 14.10 -6.13
CA GLU A 41 -1.83 14.57 -6.51
C GLU A 41 -2.72 13.55 -7.24
N ASN A 42 -2.11 12.54 -7.87
CA ASN A 42 -2.83 11.50 -8.61
C ASN A 42 -3.16 10.26 -7.77
N PHE A 43 -2.54 10.12 -6.59
CA PHE A 43 -2.63 8.92 -5.77
C PHE A 43 -3.82 8.89 -4.80
N PRO A 44 -4.27 10.01 -4.18
CA PRO A 44 -5.45 10.02 -3.31
C PRO A 44 -6.69 9.39 -3.95
N LYS A 45 -6.91 9.62 -5.25
CA LYS A 45 -8.04 9.01 -5.99
C LYS A 45 -8.00 7.47 -6.01
N VAL A 46 -6.81 6.87 -5.92
CA VAL A 46 -6.63 5.42 -5.84
C VAL A 46 -6.89 4.94 -4.42
N ILE A 47 -6.40 5.69 -3.44
CA ILE A 47 -6.63 5.42 -2.01
C ILE A 47 -8.14 5.47 -1.71
N ASP A 48 -8.87 6.47 -2.20
CA ASP A 48 -10.31 6.61 -1.98
C ASP A 48 -11.08 5.39 -2.52
N LYS A 49 -10.71 4.92 -3.72
CA LYS A 49 -11.28 3.67 -4.28
C LYS A 49 -10.95 2.45 -3.44
N ALA A 50 -9.74 2.37 -2.91
CA ALA A 50 -9.32 1.28 -2.04
C ALA A 50 -10.07 1.30 -0.69
N LYS A 51 -10.31 2.48 -0.12
CA LYS A 51 -11.14 2.67 1.09
C LYS A 51 -12.58 2.18 0.83
N ILE A 52 -13.19 2.59 -0.28
CA ILE A 52 -14.54 2.10 -0.68
C ILE A 52 -14.55 0.56 -0.84
N ALA A 53 -13.52 -0.02 -1.45
CA ALA A 53 -13.41 -1.48 -1.58
C ALA A 53 -13.27 -2.19 -0.22
N CYS A 54 -12.56 -1.58 0.72
CA CYS A 54 -12.42 -2.07 2.10
C CYS A 54 -13.78 -2.10 2.82
N GLU A 55 -14.53 -1.01 2.74
CA GLU A 55 -15.88 -0.89 3.33
C GLU A 55 -16.84 -1.92 2.72
N ASN A 56 -16.83 -2.06 1.39
CA ASN A 56 -17.67 -3.03 0.69
C ASN A 56 -17.31 -4.48 1.04
N ALA A 57 -16.07 -4.75 1.47
CA ALA A 57 -15.63 -6.04 1.96
C ALA A 57 -15.97 -6.27 3.45
N GLY A 58 -16.63 -5.31 4.12
CA GLY A 58 -17.03 -5.39 5.52
C GLY A 58 -15.90 -5.15 6.53
N SER A 59 -14.76 -4.61 6.08
CA SER A 59 -13.61 -4.30 6.94
C SER A 59 -13.58 -2.80 7.29
N LEU A 60 -13.14 -2.47 8.51
CA LEU A 60 -13.04 -1.08 8.94
C LEU A 60 -11.86 -0.37 8.24
N VAL A 61 -12.13 0.76 7.60
CA VAL A 61 -11.09 1.55 6.90
C VAL A 61 -10.01 2.04 7.86
N SER A 62 -10.38 2.40 9.09
CA SER A 62 -9.45 2.85 10.14
C SER A 62 -8.38 1.82 10.47
N ASP A 63 -8.67 0.53 10.32
CA ASP A 63 -7.76 -0.56 10.67
C ASP A 63 -6.69 -0.77 9.58
N HIS A 64 -6.95 -0.28 8.36
CA HIS A 64 -6.11 -0.54 7.20
C HIS A 64 -5.54 0.72 6.55
N PHE A 65 -6.12 1.89 6.83
CA PHE A 65 -5.74 3.20 6.31
C PHE A 65 -5.70 4.30 7.40
N PRO A 66 -5.05 4.09 8.56
CA PRO A 66 -4.87 5.15 9.55
C PRO A 66 -4.08 6.34 8.97
N ASP A 67 -4.62 7.53 9.14
CA ASP A 67 -3.94 8.78 8.79
C ASP A 67 -2.83 9.06 9.82
N VAL A 68 -1.62 9.32 9.33
CA VAL A 68 -0.43 9.60 10.13
C VAL A 68 0.29 10.84 9.60
N ARG A 69 1.29 11.32 10.33
CA ARG A 69 2.15 12.41 9.87
C ARG A 69 3.58 11.91 9.73
N LYS A 70 4.23 12.28 8.62
CA LYS A 70 5.62 11.91 8.31
C LYS A 70 6.47 13.16 8.22
N MET A 71 7.63 13.16 8.85
CA MET A 71 8.63 14.20 8.68
C MET A 71 9.46 13.93 7.42
N VAL A 72 9.65 14.93 6.56
CA VAL A 72 10.48 14.84 5.36
C VAL A 72 11.52 15.95 5.32
N ASN A 73 12.74 15.61 4.89
CA ASN A 73 13.84 16.57 4.78
C ASN A 73 13.73 17.36 3.47
N LEU A 74 13.84 18.69 3.55
CA LEU A 74 13.73 19.60 2.41
C LEU A 74 15.07 19.96 1.75
N GLY A 75 16.15 19.22 2.05
CA GLY A 75 17.47 19.38 1.42
C GLY A 75 18.32 20.52 2.00
N SER A 76 17.74 21.38 2.84
CA SER A 76 18.44 22.42 3.62
C SER A 76 18.76 22.02 5.06
N GLY A 77 18.52 20.75 5.44
CA GLY A 77 18.52 20.30 6.82
C GLY A 77 17.26 20.68 7.60
N SER A 78 16.29 21.33 6.95
CA SER A 78 14.99 21.63 7.52
C SER A 78 14.02 20.47 7.25
N GLU A 79 13.27 20.08 8.28
CA GLU A 79 12.24 19.05 8.17
C GLU A 79 10.86 19.68 8.07
N ARG A 80 9.96 19.04 7.32
CA ARG A 80 8.55 19.42 7.23
C ARG A 80 7.66 18.23 7.53
N GLU A 81 6.64 18.47 8.33
CA GLU A 81 5.57 17.51 8.56
C GLU A 81 4.62 17.48 7.35
N ILE A 82 4.35 16.28 6.83
CA ILE A 82 3.39 16.04 5.76
C ILE A 82 2.39 14.96 6.18
N ASP A 83 1.15 15.09 5.73
CA ASP A 83 0.13 14.05 5.93
C ASP A 83 0.46 12.80 5.12
N ASP A 84 0.40 11.65 5.74
CA ASP A 84 0.61 10.34 5.13
C ASP A 84 -0.44 9.34 5.64
N ILE A 85 -0.48 8.16 5.05
CA ILE A 85 -1.35 7.07 5.49
C ILE A 85 -0.47 5.86 5.73
N LEU A 86 -0.61 5.26 6.90
CA LEU A 86 0.10 4.05 7.26
C LEU A 86 -0.78 2.87 6.88
N LEU A 87 -0.35 2.09 5.90
CA LEU A 87 -1.15 1.04 5.29
C LEU A 87 -0.78 -0.29 5.88
N THR A 88 -1.76 -1.11 6.25
CA THR A 88 -1.51 -2.54 6.46
C THR A 88 -1.23 -3.22 5.11
N ARG A 89 -0.70 -4.45 5.15
CA ARG A 89 -0.54 -5.28 3.94
C ARG A 89 -1.83 -5.40 3.12
N TYR A 90 -2.98 -5.50 3.79
CA TYR A 90 -4.28 -5.53 3.14
C TYR A 90 -4.66 -4.19 2.49
N GLY A 91 -4.38 -3.06 3.15
CA GLY A 91 -4.53 -1.72 2.57
C GLY A 91 -3.69 -1.56 1.29
N CYS A 92 -2.44 -2.02 1.31
CA CYS A 92 -1.56 -2.04 0.13
C CYS A 92 -2.14 -2.86 -1.03
N TYR A 93 -2.68 -4.05 -0.73
CA TYR A 93 -3.35 -4.91 -1.71
C TYR A 93 -4.52 -4.19 -2.39
N LEU A 94 -5.41 -3.58 -1.60
CA LEU A 94 -6.58 -2.88 -2.12
C LEU A 94 -6.19 -1.69 -2.99
N ILE A 95 -5.15 -0.94 -2.63
CA ILE A 95 -4.61 0.15 -3.45
C ILE A 95 -4.08 -0.39 -4.78
N ALA A 96 -3.27 -1.45 -4.76
CA ALA A 96 -2.75 -2.05 -5.98
C ALA A 96 -3.90 -2.53 -6.89
N GLN A 97 -4.92 -3.17 -6.33
CA GLN A 97 -6.09 -3.67 -7.06
C GLN A 97 -6.88 -2.57 -7.77
N ASN A 98 -6.95 -1.38 -7.16
CA ASN A 98 -7.71 -0.22 -7.63
C ASN A 98 -6.85 0.82 -8.38
N GLY A 99 -5.55 0.59 -8.53
CA GLY A 99 -4.64 1.44 -9.30
C GLY A 99 -4.83 1.35 -10.82
N ASP A 100 -4.14 2.22 -11.56
CA ASP A 100 -4.23 2.32 -13.02
C ASP A 100 -3.54 1.13 -13.70
N PRO A 101 -4.29 0.24 -14.38
CA PRO A 101 -3.71 -0.93 -15.04
C PRO A 101 -2.80 -0.59 -16.23
N ARG A 102 -2.82 0.66 -16.71
CA ARG A 102 -1.94 1.13 -17.79
C ARG A 102 -0.51 1.38 -17.29
N LYS A 103 -0.30 1.48 -15.98
CA LYS A 103 1.05 1.54 -15.39
C LYS A 103 1.60 0.14 -15.27
N GLU A 104 2.78 -0.09 -15.84
CA GLU A 104 3.42 -1.41 -15.86
C GLU A 104 3.61 -1.97 -14.44
N GLN A 105 4.09 -1.13 -13.50
CA GLN A 105 4.26 -1.51 -12.10
C GLN A 105 2.93 -1.93 -11.47
N THR A 106 1.90 -1.08 -11.54
CA THR A 106 0.57 -1.42 -11.03
C THR A 106 0.01 -2.69 -11.66
N SER A 107 0.16 -2.88 -12.97
CA SER A 107 -0.29 -4.09 -13.65
C SER A 107 0.45 -5.34 -13.15
N ALA A 108 1.77 -5.26 -12.97
CA ALA A 108 2.58 -6.34 -12.41
C ALA A 108 2.16 -6.67 -10.97
N TYR A 109 1.91 -5.64 -10.17
CA TYR A 109 1.42 -5.76 -8.80
C TYR A 109 0.01 -6.37 -8.72
N ARG A 110 -0.90 -6.04 -9.65
CA ARG A 110 -2.24 -6.65 -9.75
C ARG A 110 -2.21 -8.11 -10.20
N GLY A 111 -1.26 -8.47 -11.07
CA GLY A 111 -1.11 -9.83 -11.59
C GLY A 111 -0.41 -10.79 -10.63
N THR A 112 0.13 -10.29 -9.52
CA THR A 112 0.94 -11.07 -8.59
C THR A 112 0.22 -11.21 -7.24
N LYS A 113 0.31 -12.38 -6.61
CA LYS A 113 -0.09 -12.55 -5.20
C LYS A 113 0.89 -11.87 -4.23
N ALA A 114 1.70 -10.92 -4.70
CA ALA A 114 2.74 -10.24 -3.94
C ALA A 114 2.19 -9.61 -2.65
N PHE A 115 0.97 -9.09 -2.69
CA PHE A 115 0.32 -8.54 -1.49
C PHE A 115 -0.55 -9.53 -0.70
N GLY A 116 -0.85 -10.72 -1.26
CA GLY A 116 -2.04 -11.48 -0.89
C GLY A 116 -1.82 -12.92 -0.40
N SER A 117 -0.59 -13.37 -0.13
CA SER A 117 -0.37 -14.77 0.26
C SER A 117 -0.46 -15.03 1.77
N LYS A 118 -0.37 -13.99 2.62
CA LYS A 118 -0.43 -14.11 4.09
C LYS A 118 -1.69 -13.51 4.74
N CYS A 119 -2.53 -12.77 4.01
CA CYS A 119 -3.81 -12.30 4.52
C CYS A 119 -4.89 -13.38 4.42
N GLN A 120 -4.65 -14.57 4.98
CA GLN A 120 -5.73 -15.40 5.49
C GLN A 120 -5.91 -15.01 6.95
N PHE A 121 -6.56 -13.87 7.20
CA PHE A 121 -7.17 -13.67 8.51
C PHE A 121 -8.25 -14.74 8.65
N GLY A 122 -8.09 -15.58 9.66
CA GLY A 122 -8.99 -16.68 9.95
C GLY A 122 -10.41 -16.16 10.11
N SER A 123 -11.26 -16.50 9.15
CA SER A 123 -12.67 -16.70 9.44
C SER A 123 -12.81 -18.11 10.02
N SER A 124 -12.36 -18.30 11.26
CA SER A 124 -12.87 -19.39 12.10
C SER A 124 -14.28 -19.01 12.55
N LYS A 125 -15.22 -19.07 11.59
CA LYS A 125 -16.58 -19.46 11.91
C LYS A 125 -16.68 -20.91 11.46
N GLU A 126 -16.54 -21.82 12.41
CA GLU A 126 -17.04 -23.17 12.29
C GLU A 126 -18.11 -23.38 13.39
N PRO A 127 -19.06 -24.29 13.12
CA PRO A 127 -20.49 -24.14 13.42
C PRO A 127 -20.89 -24.30 14.89
#